data_AF-A0A966DLR5-F1
#
_entry.id   AF-A0A966DLR5-F1
#
_cell.length_a   1.000
_cell.length_b   1.000
_cell.length_c   1.000
_cell.angle_alpha   90.00
_cell.angle_beta   90.00
_cell.angle_gamma   90.00
#
_symmetry.space_group_name_H-M   'P 1'
#
loop_
_entity.id
_entity.type
_entity.pdbx_description
1 polymer ?
#
loop_
_entity_poly.entity_id
_entity_poly.type
_entity_poly.pdbx_seq_one_letter_code
_entity_poly.pdbx_strand_id
1 'polypeptide(L)'
;MKTNEAQVESGRVGTPRRRRPLPAKGTDGAARRPYLSSPMKMRLALAAVAGSVCAAASAQTAVVTHAELQAVQTNGASDWAETLPFKIQGVILNDPEEMLDVAFNPEAAFPPDGGQYQMFIQAAAEGDRGGTALYMAQRSVMGDHYDEATWSNEMQRVMFDGTGRKFRKGDRVEVTARKAVFYNGKRNVNEMHRTTYSNDFDVALVQANVGLPAAEAIALADLKDADDRAIFDPARESGGEHWQGMRVRLDGIRLADTNGWGQAAWSNRICIAADATGRTLPLRLPRTDLGQPPATSDWFSAVGILNQESDTWIDGYELFVQEIGPVLHVAQGPHGGVAVQFTTDYEDFVLEATTNLEGGIWSPVDVTPVRVILMEDFSAEPNRNYRLRKRD
;
A
#
# COMPACT_ATOMS: atom_id res chain seq x y z
N MET A 1 -29.78 1.84 -25.42
CA MET A 1 -29.85 1.80 -26.89
C MET A 1 -29.07 0.57 -27.36
N LYS A 2 -29.78 -0.42 -27.91
CA LYS A 2 -29.34 -1.67 -28.56
C LYS A 2 -28.50 -2.69 -27.76
N THR A 3 -29.23 -3.74 -27.39
CA THR A 3 -28.88 -5.12 -27.06
C THR A 3 -28.04 -5.82 -28.14
N ASN A 4 -27.27 -6.84 -27.74
CA ASN A 4 -26.98 -7.99 -28.60
C ASN A 4 -26.90 -9.29 -27.77
N GLU A 5 -27.83 -10.18 -28.09
CA GLU A 5 -27.87 -11.59 -27.74
C GLU A 5 -26.86 -12.39 -28.58
N ALA A 6 -26.34 -13.48 -28.03
CA ALA A 6 -25.87 -14.61 -28.83
C ALA A 6 -26.15 -15.92 -28.07
N GLN A 7 -27.13 -16.68 -28.57
CA GLN A 7 -27.34 -18.09 -28.27
C GLN A 7 -26.27 -18.94 -28.98
N VAL A 8 -25.80 -20.00 -28.33
CA VAL A 8 -25.31 -21.22 -29.00
C VAL A 8 -25.83 -22.43 -28.22
N GLU A 9 -26.53 -23.30 -28.93
CA GLU A 9 -27.15 -24.53 -28.46
C GLU A 9 -26.39 -25.76 -29.01
N SER A 10 -26.51 -26.88 -28.28
CA SER A 10 -26.17 -28.27 -28.63
C SER A 10 -24.68 -28.63 -28.56
N GLY A 11 -24.21 -29.72 -27.96
CA GLY A 11 -24.86 -30.93 -27.45
C GLY A 11 -23.91 -32.11 -27.72
N ARG A 12 -23.49 -32.87 -26.69
CA ARG A 12 -23.00 -34.26 -26.86
C ARG A 12 -22.88 -35.01 -25.52
N VAL A 13 -23.86 -35.89 -25.32
CA VAL A 13 -23.78 -37.31 -24.94
C VAL A 13 -22.47 -37.80 -24.29
N GLY A 14 -22.62 -38.33 -23.07
CA GLY A 14 -21.55 -38.91 -22.27
C GLY A 14 -21.19 -40.37 -22.56
N THR A 15 -20.24 -40.87 -21.76
CA THR A 15 -20.07 -42.29 -21.42
C THR A 15 -19.18 -42.41 -20.18
N PRO A 16 -19.47 -43.34 -19.24
CA PRO A 16 -18.80 -43.41 -17.95
C PRO A 16 -17.53 -44.29 -18.01
N ARG A 17 -16.41 -43.80 -17.46
CA ARG A 17 -15.20 -44.62 -17.30
C ARG A 17 -15.24 -45.41 -15.99
N ARG A 18 -14.93 -46.70 -16.16
CA ARG A 18 -15.01 -47.82 -15.22
C ARG A 18 -14.08 -47.68 -14.01
N ARG A 19 -14.61 -48.11 -12.85
CA ARG A 19 -13.85 -48.41 -11.62
C ARG A 19 -12.89 -49.58 -11.86
N ARG A 20 -11.65 -49.47 -11.36
CA ARG A 20 -10.72 -50.61 -11.19
C ARG A 20 -10.84 -51.18 -9.76
N PRO A 21 -10.74 -52.51 -9.57
CA PRO A 21 -10.83 -53.14 -8.26
C PRO A 21 -9.47 -53.23 -7.54
N LEU A 22 -9.55 -53.23 -6.21
CA LEU A 22 -8.49 -53.53 -5.23
C LEU A 22 -8.07 -55.01 -5.30
N PRO A 23 -6.79 -55.35 -5.08
CA PRO A 23 -6.40 -56.72 -4.78
C PRO A 23 -6.46 -57.04 -3.28
N ALA A 24 -6.68 -58.33 -3.03
CA ALA A 24 -7.15 -58.94 -1.80
C ALA A 24 -6.05 -59.21 -0.75
N LYS A 25 -6.53 -59.42 0.49
CA LYS A 25 -5.83 -59.97 1.65
C LYS A 25 -5.30 -61.38 1.38
N GLY A 26 -4.04 -61.61 1.75
CA GLY A 26 -3.43 -62.94 1.90
C GLY A 26 -3.03 -63.17 3.35
N THR A 27 -3.25 -64.40 3.81
CA THR A 27 -3.24 -64.93 5.18
C THR A 27 -1.86 -65.41 5.65
N ASP A 28 -1.81 -65.75 6.96
CA ASP A 28 -0.89 -66.68 7.66
C ASP A 28 0.03 -65.97 8.67
N GLY A 29 0.31 -66.47 9.86
CA GLY A 29 -0.09 -67.67 10.58
C GLY A 29 0.54 -67.57 11.98
N ALA A 30 -0.15 -68.03 13.02
CA ALA A 30 0.30 -67.97 14.40
C ALA A 30 1.11 -69.22 14.80
N ALA A 31 2.19 -69.07 15.59
CA ALA A 31 2.56 -70.02 16.68
C ALA A 31 3.82 -69.58 17.49
N ARG A 32 3.57 -69.26 18.78
CA ARG A 32 4.19 -69.76 20.03
C ARG A 32 5.73 -69.97 20.17
N ARG A 33 6.30 -69.15 21.08
CA ARG A 33 7.30 -69.35 22.20
C ARG A 33 7.71 -70.80 22.61
N PRO A 34 8.70 -71.08 23.53
CA PRO A 34 9.64 -70.22 24.33
C PRO A 34 11.10 -70.80 24.58
N TYR A 35 11.89 -70.09 25.41
CA TYR A 35 12.87 -70.53 26.45
C TYR A 35 14.41 -70.43 26.26
N LEU A 36 15.05 -70.17 27.42
CA LEU A 36 16.49 -70.21 27.83
C LEU A 36 17.26 -68.88 27.65
N SER A 37 17.60 -68.04 28.65
CA SER A 37 18.25 -68.15 29.99
C SER A 37 19.80 -68.12 30.00
N SER A 38 20.36 -66.93 30.32
CA SER A 38 21.62 -66.60 31.05
C SER A 38 23.01 -67.02 30.51
N PRO A 39 24.16 -66.47 31.02
CA PRO A 39 24.45 -65.19 31.68
C PRO A 39 25.72 -64.43 31.16
N MET A 40 25.90 -63.19 31.65
CA MET A 40 27.15 -62.43 31.90
C MET A 40 28.39 -62.61 30.98
N LYS A 41 28.75 -61.55 30.25
CA LYS A 41 30.14 -61.02 30.22
C LYS A 41 30.12 -59.50 30.29
N MET A 42 30.35 -59.02 31.50
CA MET A 42 30.65 -57.63 31.85
C MET A 42 32.00 -57.26 31.22
N ARG A 43 31.98 -56.36 30.23
CA ARG A 43 33.17 -55.64 29.77
C ARG A 43 32.97 -54.17 30.13
N LEU A 44 33.75 -53.70 31.09
CA LEU A 44 34.00 -52.29 31.34
C LEU A 44 34.53 -51.68 30.03
N ALA A 45 33.74 -50.81 29.41
CA ALA A 45 34.23 -49.81 28.47
C ALA A 45 34.11 -48.46 29.17
N LEU A 46 35.27 -47.86 29.45
CA LEU A 46 35.40 -46.50 29.93
C LEU A 46 34.95 -45.58 28.78
N ALA A 47 33.74 -45.03 28.85
CA ALA A 47 33.25 -44.03 27.91
C ALA A 47 33.34 -42.65 28.57
N ALA A 48 34.33 -41.87 28.15
CA ALA A 48 34.43 -40.46 28.42
C ALA A 48 34.03 -39.68 27.16
N VAL A 49 33.39 -38.51 27.37
CA VAL A 49 33.13 -37.43 26.38
C VAL A 49 31.98 -37.73 25.40
N ALA A 50 30.97 -36.89 25.15
CA ALA A 50 30.72 -35.49 25.44
C ALA A 50 29.24 -35.30 25.81
N GLY A 51 28.94 -34.34 26.69
CA GLY A 51 27.60 -33.82 26.82
C GLY A 51 27.20 -33.12 25.53
N SER A 52 26.37 -33.77 24.73
CA SER A 52 25.62 -33.13 23.65
C SER A 52 24.57 -32.23 24.27
N VAL A 53 24.96 -31.00 24.64
CA VAL A 53 24.00 -29.91 24.77
C VAL A 53 23.54 -29.61 23.34
N CYS A 54 22.46 -30.27 22.91
CA CYS A 54 21.68 -29.79 21.79
C CYS A 54 21.07 -28.45 22.22
N ALA A 55 21.81 -27.36 22.04
CA ALA A 55 21.22 -26.05 21.97
C ALA A 55 20.31 -26.07 20.75
N ALA A 56 19.01 -26.26 20.97
CA ALA A 56 18.02 -26.00 19.94
C ALA A 56 18.13 -24.50 19.64
N ALA A 57 18.87 -24.15 18.58
CA ALA A 57 18.81 -22.82 18.03
C ALA A 57 17.36 -22.60 17.61
N SER A 58 16.61 -21.84 18.40
CA SER A 58 15.29 -21.38 18.01
C SER A 58 15.50 -20.58 16.72
N ALA A 59 15.03 -21.11 15.59
CA ALA A 59 15.08 -20.41 14.32
C ALA A 59 14.37 -19.07 14.49
N GLN A 60 15.15 -17.99 14.45
CA GLN A 60 14.59 -16.64 14.51
C GLN A 60 13.79 -16.43 13.23
N THR A 61 12.56 -15.93 13.34
CA THR A 61 11.75 -15.53 12.18
C THR A 61 12.55 -14.52 11.35
N ALA A 62 12.62 -14.74 10.04
CA ALA A 62 13.33 -13.84 9.14
C ALA A 62 12.74 -12.43 9.23
N VAL A 63 13.59 -11.41 9.14
CA VAL A 63 13.16 -10.01 8.98
C VAL A 63 13.37 -9.67 7.52
N VAL A 64 12.31 -9.16 6.87
CA VAL A 64 12.32 -8.78 5.46
C VAL A 64 12.04 -7.28 5.40
N THR A 65 12.84 -6.57 4.60
CA THR A 65 12.66 -5.14 4.34
C THR A 65 11.55 -4.90 3.32
N HIS A 66 10.98 -3.70 3.30
CA HIS A 66 10.04 -3.33 2.25
C HIS A 66 10.69 -3.39 0.86
N ALA A 67 11.94 -2.93 0.74
CA ALA A 67 12.68 -2.96 -0.51
C ALA A 67 12.85 -4.39 -1.06
N GLU A 68 13.20 -5.37 -0.20
CA GLU A 68 13.30 -6.78 -0.60
C GLU A 68 11.95 -7.35 -1.01
N LEU A 69 10.88 -7.07 -0.24
CA LEU A 69 9.55 -7.63 -0.53
C LEU A 69 8.97 -7.08 -1.84
N GLN A 70 9.24 -5.80 -2.16
CA GLN A 70 8.77 -5.13 -3.37
C GLN A 70 9.71 -5.29 -4.57
N ALA A 71 10.75 -6.13 -4.48
CA ALA A 71 11.65 -6.36 -5.61
C ALA A 71 10.90 -6.99 -6.79
N VAL A 72 11.15 -6.46 -7.99
CA VAL A 72 10.54 -6.89 -9.25
C VAL A 72 11.58 -7.07 -10.35
N GLN A 73 11.28 -7.95 -11.30
CA GLN A 73 12.08 -8.20 -12.49
C GLN A 73 11.76 -7.17 -13.58
N THR A 74 12.51 -7.19 -14.68
CA THR A 74 12.31 -6.28 -15.82
C THR A 74 10.94 -6.39 -16.49
N ASN A 75 10.21 -7.49 -16.26
CA ASN A 75 8.84 -7.70 -16.74
C ASN A 75 7.77 -7.38 -15.69
N GLY A 76 8.14 -6.75 -14.57
CA GLY A 76 7.23 -6.43 -13.46
C GLY A 76 6.94 -7.59 -12.51
N ALA A 77 7.29 -8.84 -12.84
CA ALA A 77 7.04 -9.97 -11.94
C ALA A 77 7.88 -9.86 -10.65
N SER A 78 7.34 -10.32 -9.53
CA SER A 78 8.07 -10.41 -8.25
C SER A 78 9.44 -11.09 -8.40
N ASP A 79 10.49 -10.43 -7.91
CA ASP A 79 11.84 -10.99 -7.78
C ASP A 79 12.15 -11.47 -6.34
N TRP A 80 11.25 -11.18 -5.39
CA TRP A 80 11.39 -11.66 -4.02
C TRP A 80 11.38 -13.21 -3.93
N ALA A 81 12.42 -13.77 -3.33
CA ALA A 81 12.50 -15.18 -2.99
C ALA A 81 11.69 -15.48 -1.71
N GLU A 82 10.67 -16.32 -1.84
CA GLU A 82 9.74 -16.60 -0.76
C GLU A 82 10.44 -17.10 0.52
N THR A 83 10.30 -16.32 1.59
CA THR A 83 10.80 -16.66 2.92
C THR A 83 9.66 -16.49 3.92
N LEU A 84 8.96 -17.59 4.24
CA LEU A 84 7.81 -17.57 5.15
C LEU A 84 8.04 -18.48 6.37
N PRO A 85 7.62 -18.08 7.58
CA PRO A 85 7.11 -16.74 7.92
C PRO A 85 8.23 -15.69 7.96
N PHE A 86 7.86 -14.42 7.78
CA PHE A 86 8.76 -13.28 7.99
C PHE A 86 8.13 -12.20 8.85
N LYS A 87 8.96 -11.30 9.36
CA LYS A 87 8.58 -10.06 10.03
C LYS A 87 8.94 -8.87 9.15
N ILE A 88 8.06 -7.88 9.10
CA ILE A 88 8.28 -6.60 8.43
C ILE A 88 7.80 -5.48 9.33
N GLN A 89 8.52 -4.37 9.40
CA GLN A 89 8.18 -3.23 10.25
C GLN A 89 7.95 -1.98 9.44
N GLY A 90 6.94 -1.20 9.81
CA GLY A 90 6.67 0.08 9.18
C GLY A 90 5.73 0.95 9.98
N VAL A 91 5.53 2.18 9.50
CA VAL A 91 4.51 3.10 10.02
C VAL A 91 3.22 2.93 9.24
N ILE A 92 2.11 2.80 9.94
CA ILE A 92 0.77 2.74 9.34
C ILE A 92 0.48 4.06 8.63
N LEU A 93 0.15 4.01 7.34
CA LEU A 93 -0.13 5.20 6.55
C LEU A 93 -1.61 5.59 6.57
N ASN A 94 -2.52 4.63 6.62
CA ASN A 94 -3.97 4.87 6.57
C ASN A 94 -4.71 4.09 7.65
N ASP A 95 -5.84 4.64 8.11
CA ASP A 95 -6.83 3.82 8.79
C ASP A 95 -7.54 2.95 7.73
N PRO A 96 -7.82 1.65 7.98
CA PRO A 96 -8.40 0.77 6.97
C PRO A 96 -9.72 1.29 6.39
N GLU A 97 -10.53 1.95 7.23
CA GLU A 97 -11.82 2.51 6.85
C GLU A 97 -11.73 3.73 5.93
N GLU A 98 -10.57 4.37 5.81
CA GLU A 98 -10.35 5.42 4.80
C GLU A 98 -10.40 4.82 3.39
N MET A 99 -9.96 3.56 3.24
CA MET A 99 -9.82 2.92 1.94
C MET A 99 -11.03 2.06 1.58
N LEU A 100 -11.41 1.12 2.45
CA LEU A 100 -12.42 0.07 2.16
C LEU A 100 -13.50 -0.01 3.25
N ASP A 101 -14.60 -0.72 2.95
CA ASP A 101 -15.59 -1.05 3.99
C ASP A 101 -15.12 -2.25 4.79
N VAL A 102 -14.83 -2.08 6.09
CA VAL A 102 -14.47 -3.23 6.94
C VAL A 102 -15.69 -3.97 7.47
N ALA A 103 -16.91 -3.44 7.31
CA ALA A 103 -18.11 -4.03 7.88
C ALA A 103 -18.45 -5.37 7.21
N PHE A 104 -18.84 -6.36 8.01
CA PHE A 104 -19.39 -7.61 7.50
C PHE A 104 -20.66 -7.31 6.69
N ASN A 105 -20.78 -7.93 5.51
CA ASN A 105 -21.99 -7.87 4.71
C ASN A 105 -22.61 -9.27 4.59
N PRO A 106 -23.78 -9.55 5.20
CA PRO A 106 -24.47 -10.83 5.06
C PRO A 106 -24.99 -11.08 3.64
N GLU A 107 -25.20 -10.03 2.86
CA GLU A 107 -25.72 -10.09 1.49
C GLU A 107 -24.61 -10.27 0.45
N ALA A 108 -23.34 -10.28 0.87
CA ALA A 108 -22.23 -10.42 -0.05
C ALA A 108 -22.37 -11.72 -0.85
N ALA A 109 -22.38 -11.62 -2.18
CA ALA A 109 -22.73 -12.74 -3.07
C ALA A 109 -21.59 -13.14 -4.02
N PHE A 110 -20.72 -12.20 -4.42
CA PHE A 110 -19.68 -12.44 -5.43
C PHE A 110 -18.35 -11.81 -5.02
N PRO A 111 -17.21 -12.50 -5.08
CA PRO A 111 -15.96 -11.85 -4.69
C PRO A 111 -15.46 -10.80 -5.71
N PRO A 112 -14.75 -9.74 -5.26
CA PRO A 112 -14.69 -9.28 -3.87
C PRO A 112 -15.95 -8.46 -3.54
N ASP A 113 -16.77 -8.96 -2.61
CA ASP A 113 -17.97 -8.28 -2.07
C ASP A 113 -18.01 -8.51 -0.56
N GLY A 114 -18.63 -7.56 0.13
CA GLY A 114 -18.64 -7.46 1.58
C GLY A 114 -17.40 -6.80 2.18
N GLY A 115 -17.14 -7.14 3.44
CA GLY A 115 -16.09 -6.53 4.24
C GLY A 115 -14.71 -6.76 3.62
N GLN A 116 -13.91 -5.71 3.57
CA GLN A 116 -12.54 -5.72 3.10
C GLN A 116 -11.69 -4.84 4.00
N TYR A 117 -10.48 -5.30 4.28
CA TYR A 117 -9.51 -4.63 5.11
C TYR A 117 -8.26 -4.39 4.28
N GLN A 118 -7.80 -3.14 4.23
CA GLN A 118 -6.52 -2.80 3.62
C GLN A 118 -5.80 -1.72 4.43
N MET A 119 -4.58 -2.04 4.84
CA MET A 119 -3.71 -1.13 5.58
C MET A 119 -2.33 -1.09 4.94
N PHE A 120 -1.82 0.10 4.65
CA PHE A 120 -0.44 0.27 4.20
C PHE A 120 0.48 0.55 5.39
N ILE A 121 1.63 -0.09 5.38
CA ILE A 121 2.77 0.24 6.24
C ILE A 121 3.96 0.65 5.38
N GLN A 122 4.64 1.74 5.75
CA GLN A 122 5.83 2.23 5.06
C GLN A 122 7.09 1.98 5.89
N ALA A 123 8.19 1.67 5.21
CA ALA A 123 9.50 1.55 5.81
C ALA A 123 9.84 2.76 6.70
N ALA A 124 10.34 2.49 7.89
CA ALA A 124 10.77 3.50 8.87
C ALA A 124 12.25 3.36 9.26
N ALA A 125 12.87 2.23 8.88
CA ALA A 125 14.27 1.96 9.17
C ALA A 125 15.17 2.66 8.15
N GLU A 126 16.32 3.16 8.60
CA GLU A 126 17.33 3.72 7.72
C GLU A 126 17.80 2.65 6.71
N GLY A 127 17.87 3.01 5.43
CA GLY A 127 18.28 2.12 4.34
C GLY A 127 17.17 1.20 3.81
N ASP A 128 15.98 1.17 4.41
CA ASP A 128 14.80 0.52 3.83
C ASP A 128 13.90 1.55 3.13
N ARG A 129 13.22 1.12 2.06
CA ARG A 129 12.37 1.97 1.24
C ARG A 129 11.18 1.21 0.68
N GLY A 130 10.07 1.91 0.50
CA GLY A 130 8.82 1.38 -0.01
C GLY A 130 7.78 1.19 1.08
N GLY A 131 6.63 0.67 0.69
CA GLY A 131 5.60 0.25 1.64
C GLY A 131 4.89 -1.01 1.18
N THR A 132 4.11 -1.60 2.07
CA THR A 132 3.47 -2.89 1.86
C THR A 132 2.03 -2.81 2.34
N ALA A 133 1.09 -3.30 1.53
CA ALA A 133 -0.29 -3.44 1.96
C ALA A 133 -0.47 -4.74 2.74
N LEU A 134 -1.31 -4.69 3.76
CA LEU A 134 -1.92 -5.83 4.42
C LEU A 134 -3.35 -5.91 3.91
N TYR A 135 -3.75 -7.04 3.32
CA TYR A 135 -5.07 -7.16 2.71
C TYR A 135 -5.82 -8.41 3.16
N MET A 136 -7.11 -8.23 3.43
CA MET A 136 -8.08 -9.29 3.73
C MET A 136 -9.43 -8.95 3.10
N ALA A 137 -10.21 -9.97 2.79
CA ALA A 137 -11.55 -9.82 2.25
C ALA A 137 -12.45 -10.92 2.80
N GLN A 138 -13.64 -10.55 3.26
CA GLN A 138 -14.69 -11.44 3.74
C GLN A 138 -15.06 -12.49 2.68
N ARG A 139 -14.98 -12.12 1.39
CA ARG A 139 -15.11 -13.04 0.26
C ARG A 139 -13.99 -12.82 -0.75
N SER A 140 -13.40 -13.92 -1.19
CA SER A 140 -12.40 -13.93 -2.26
C SER A 140 -12.62 -15.11 -3.21
N VAL A 141 -12.15 -14.97 -4.46
CA VAL A 141 -12.07 -16.09 -5.41
C VAL A 141 -10.93 -17.07 -5.07
N MET A 142 -10.00 -16.69 -4.18
CA MET A 142 -8.78 -17.46 -3.86
C MET A 142 -8.84 -18.19 -2.51
N GLY A 143 -9.92 -18.02 -1.74
CA GLY A 143 -9.98 -18.47 -0.35
C GLY A 143 -11.40 -18.81 0.14
N ASP A 144 -11.54 -18.79 1.45
CA ASP A 144 -12.78 -19.12 2.14
C ASP A 144 -13.78 -17.95 2.09
N HIS A 145 -14.95 -18.19 2.67
CA HIS A 145 -15.94 -17.16 2.90
C HIS A 145 -16.15 -17.03 4.41
N TYR A 146 -15.82 -15.86 4.93
CA TYR A 146 -15.98 -15.59 6.35
C TYR A 146 -17.47 -15.49 6.67
N ASP A 147 -17.88 -16.13 7.77
CA ASP A 147 -19.13 -15.78 8.43
C ASP A 147 -18.93 -14.55 9.34
N GLU A 148 -20.03 -14.05 9.90
CA GLU A 148 -20.01 -12.82 10.71
C GLU A 148 -19.08 -12.94 11.92
N ALA A 149 -19.12 -14.08 12.61
CA ALA A 149 -18.33 -14.32 13.81
C ALA A 149 -16.84 -14.39 13.47
N THR A 150 -16.47 -15.11 12.41
CA THR A 150 -15.08 -15.26 11.98
C THR A 150 -14.54 -13.92 11.49
N TRP A 151 -15.27 -13.20 10.63
CA TRP A 151 -14.86 -11.88 10.15
C TRP A 151 -14.68 -10.88 11.30
N SER A 152 -15.61 -10.85 12.25
CA SER A 152 -15.53 -9.95 13.41
C SER A 152 -14.31 -10.27 14.29
N ASN A 153 -14.00 -11.56 14.49
CA ASN A 153 -12.80 -11.98 15.21
C ASN A 153 -11.53 -11.58 14.46
N GLU A 154 -11.51 -11.70 13.13
CA GLU A 154 -10.38 -11.24 12.32
C GLU A 154 -10.17 -9.73 12.43
N MET A 155 -11.25 -8.94 12.29
CA MET A 155 -11.16 -7.49 12.46
C MET A 155 -10.67 -7.11 13.86
N GLN A 156 -11.11 -7.82 14.90
CA GLN A 156 -10.57 -7.63 16.25
C GLN A 156 -9.06 -7.89 16.32
N ARG A 157 -8.58 -8.95 15.65
CA ARG A 157 -7.18 -9.37 15.65
C ARG A 157 -6.26 -8.42 14.89
N VAL A 158 -6.68 -7.91 13.74
CA VAL A 158 -5.82 -7.07 12.89
C VAL A 158 -5.99 -5.57 13.14
N MET A 159 -7.09 -5.14 13.75
CA MET A 159 -7.35 -3.72 14.02
C MET A 159 -7.03 -3.29 15.46
N PHE A 160 -6.83 -4.22 16.40
CA PHE A 160 -6.59 -3.89 17.80
C PHE A 160 -5.38 -4.62 18.37
N ASP A 161 -4.66 -3.96 19.27
CA ASP A 161 -3.60 -4.60 20.05
C ASP A 161 -4.15 -5.44 21.21
N GLY A 162 -3.26 -6.15 21.92
CA GLY A 162 -3.62 -7.00 23.06
C GLY A 162 -4.24 -6.26 24.26
N THR A 163 -4.22 -4.93 24.27
CA THR A 163 -4.88 -4.09 25.29
C THR A 163 -6.27 -3.60 24.85
N GLY A 164 -6.67 -3.88 23.60
CA GLY A 164 -7.90 -3.38 23.00
C GLY A 164 -7.77 -1.97 22.42
N ARG A 165 -6.55 -1.43 22.27
CA ARG A 165 -6.34 -0.16 21.58
C ARG A 165 -6.35 -0.43 20.08
N LYS A 166 -7.19 0.32 19.35
CA LYS A 166 -7.21 0.29 17.88
C LYS A 166 -5.88 0.81 17.31
N PHE A 167 -5.29 0.09 16.36
CA PHE A 167 -4.20 0.60 15.52
C PHE A 167 -4.67 1.81 14.70
N ARG A 168 -3.79 2.79 14.53
CA ARG A 168 -4.11 4.02 13.80
C ARG A 168 -2.96 4.44 12.91
N LYS A 169 -3.27 5.22 11.87
CA LYS A 169 -2.25 5.90 11.07
C LYS A 169 -1.27 6.67 11.97
N GLY A 170 0.02 6.56 11.65
CA GLY A 170 1.12 7.11 12.47
C GLY A 170 1.58 6.22 13.63
N ASP A 171 1.04 5.01 13.80
CA ASP A 171 1.64 3.99 14.67
C ASP A 171 2.77 3.26 13.93
N ARG A 172 3.84 2.91 14.65
CA ARG A 172 4.85 1.96 14.17
C ARG A 172 4.47 0.55 14.62
N VAL A 173 4.44 -0.37 13.67
CA VAL A 173 4.05 -1.77 13.89
C VAL A 173 5.08 -2.74 13.33
N GLU A 174 5.05 -3.96 13.87
CA GLU A 174 5.69 -5.14 13.31
C GLU A 174 4.60 -6.11 12.86
N VAL A 175 4.69 -6.56 11.61
CA VAL A 175 3.78 -7.54 11.04
C VAL A 175 4.50 -8.86 10.91
N THR A 176 3.96 -9.92 11.52
CA THR A 176 4.42 -11.30 11.26
C THR A 176 3.57 -11.90 10.16
N ALA A 177 4.11 -11.99 8.95
CA ALA A 177 3.44 -12.50 7.77
C ALA A 177 3.70 -14.00 7.59
N ARG A 178 2.63 -14.79 7.48
CA ARG A 178 2.69 -16.23 7.13
C ARG A 178 2.44 -16.48 5.65
N LYS A 179 1.93 -15.47 4.94
CA LYS A 179 1.62 -15.48 3.51
C LYS A 179 1.85 -14.09 2.92
N ALA A 180 2.26 -14.07 1.65
CA ALA A 180 2.39 -12.86 0.85
C ALA A 180 2.02 -13.19 -0.60
N VAL A 181 1.29 -12.29 -1.26
CA VAL A 181 0.76 -12.50 -2.62
C VAL A 181 1.27 -11.39 -3.52
N PHE A 182 1.78 -11.77 -4.68
CA PHE A 182 2.05 -10.83 -5.76
C PHE A 182 0.77 -10.64 -6.57
N TYR A 183 0.28 -9.40 -6.64
CA TYR A 183 -0.94 -9.02 -7.33
C TYR A 183 -0.79 -7.61 -7.87
N ASN A 184 -1.22 -7.39 -9.11
CA ASN A 184 -1.26 -6.08 -9.76
C ASN A 184 0.05 -5.26 -9.75
N GLY A 185 1.19 -5.95 -9.86
CA GLY A 185 2.52 -5.31 -9.88
C GLY A 185 3.17 -5.16 -8.50
N LYS A 186 2.51 -5.60 -7.42
CA LYS A 186 3.01 -5.46 -6.06
C LYS A 186 2.93 -6.75 -5.25
N ARG A 187 3.89 -6.98 -4.35
CA ARG A 187 3.79 -8.05 -3.35
C ARG A 187 3.32 -7.53 -2.00
N ASN A 188 2.18 -8.04 -1.55
CA ASN A 188 1.52 -7.60 -0.33
C ASN A 188 1.38 -8.74 0.68
N VAL A 189 1.30 -8.39 1.97
CA VAL A 189 0.92 -9.35 3.00
C VAL A 189 -0.57 -9.62 2.88
N ASN A 190 -0.94 -10.90 2.84
CA ASN A 190 -2.31 -11.32 2.60
C ASN A 190 -2.47 -12.73 3.18
N GLU A 191 -3.59 -13.03 3.80
CA GLU A 191 -3.89 -14.35 4.37
C GLU A 191 -4.39 -15.39 3.34
N MET A 192 -4.21 -15.12 2.04
CA MET A 192 -4.85 -15.85 0.93
C MET A 192 -6.39 -15.92 1.06
N HIS A 193 -6.97 -15.00 1.84
CA HIS A 193 -8.39 -14.98 2.19
C HIS A 193 -8.90 -16.29 2.82
N ARG A 194 -8.08 -16.98 3.63
CA ARG A 194 -8.48 -18.24 4.29
C ARG A 194 -8.55 -18.08 5.79
N THR A 195 -9.54 -18.71 6.40
CA THR A 195 -9.82 -18.65 7.86
C THR A 195 -8.88 -19.52 8.69
N THR A 196 -7.93 -20.22 8.05
CA THR A 196 -7.01 -21.12 8.75
C THR A 196 -5.85 -20.33 9.33
N TYR A 197 -5.66 -20.42 10.65
CA TYR A 197 -4.59 -19.73 11.41
C TYR A 197 -3.17 -19.78 10.81
N SER A 198 -2.85 -20.82 10.02
CA SER A 198 -1.55 -20.91 9.33
C SER A 198 -1.35 -19.84 8.25
N ASN A 199 -2.41 -19.13 7.87
CA ASN A 199 -2.41 -18.10 6.84
C ASN A 199 -2.43 -16.68 7.40
N ASP A 200 -2.85 -16.50 8.65
CA ASP A 200 -2.97 -15.22 9.30
C ASP A 200 -1.67 -14.41 9.22
N PHE A 201 -1.78 -13.10 9.28
CA PHE A 201 -0.68 -12.22 9.64
C PHE A 201 -1.01 -11.50 10.95
N ASP A 202 -0.06 -11.39 11.87
CA ASP A 202 -0.28 -10.68 13.13
C ASP A 202 0.30 -9.27 13.06
N VAL A 203 -0.42 -8.30 13.61
CA VAL A 203 0.06 -6.92 13.75
C VAL A 203 0.37 -6.68 15.22
N ALA A 204 1.60 -6.29 15.52
CA ALA A 204 2.05 -5.95 16.87
C ALA A 204 2.46 -4.48 16.92
N LEU A 205 1.96 -3.75 17.94
CA LEU A 205 2.37 -2.38 18.19
C LEU A 205 3.84 -2.35 18.64
N VAL A 206 4.68 -1.64 17.90
CA VAL A 206 6.07 -1.35 18.30
C VAL A 206 6.11 -0.04 19.07
N GLN A 207 5.49 1.00 18.52
CA GLN A 207 5.42 2.32 19.15
C GLN A 207 4.17 3.06 18.67
N ALA A 208 3.34 3.53 19.61
CA ALA A 208 2.17 4.34 19.29
C ALA A 208 2.55 5.77 18.88
N ASN A 209 1.77 6.35 17.97
CA ASN A 209 1.77 7.78 17.64
C ASN A 209 3.17 8.34 17.31
N VAL A 210 3.98 7.63 16.50
CA VAL A 210 5.25 8.15 15.99
C VAL A 210 5.05 9.27 14.96
N GLY A 211 3.83 9.42 14.45
CA GLY A 211 3.49 10.35 13.39
C GLY A 211 3.61 9.70 12.01
N LEU A 212 3.05 10.33 11.00
CA LEU A 212 3.21 9.86 9.62
C LEU A 212 4.62 10.21 9.10
N PRO A 213 5.21 9.37 8.23
CA PRO A 213 6.40 9.77 7.49
C PRO A 213 6.13 11.06 6.73
N ALA A 214 7.16 11.92 6.67
CA ALA A 214 7.10 13.11 5.82
C ALA A 214 6.80 12.68 4.38
N ALA A 215 5.84 13.35 3.73
CA ALA A 215 5.52 13.07 2.34
C ALA A 215 6.68 13.53 1.46
N GLU A 216 7.20 12.63 0.63
CA GLU A 216 8.22 12.99 -0.35
C GLU A 216 7.58 13.75 -1.51
N ALA A 217 8.10 14.94 -1.82
CA ALA A 217 7.57 15.76 -2.90
C ALA A 217 8.03 15.22 -4.25
N ILE A 218 7.07 14.97 -5.14
CA ILE A 218 7.29 14.46 -6.49
C ILE A 218 6.40 15.20 -7.49
N ALA A 219 6.76 15.12 -8.77
CA ALA A 219 5.99 15.58 -9.90
C ALA A 219 5.53 14.39 -10.76
N LEU A 220 4.56 14.62 -11.66
CA LEU A 220 4.17 13.58 -12.63
C LEU A 220 5.31 13.18 -13.56
N ALA A 221 6.30 14.04 -13.78
CA ALA A 221 7.50 13.74 -14.55
C ALA A 221 8.40 12.68 -13.90
N ASP A 222 8.29 12.48 -12.58
CA ASP A 222 9.04 11.43 -11.87
C ASP A 222 8.41 10.05 -12.08
N LEU A 223 7.11 10.02 -12.41
CA LEU A 223 6.32 8.80 -12.62
C LEU A 223 6.12 8.47 -14.10
N LYS A 224 6.21 9.47 -14.98
CA LYS A 224 5.85 9.33 -16.39
C LYS A 224 6.76 10.12 -17.34
N ASP A 225 7.00 9.54 -18.51
CA ASP A 225 7.76 10.16 -19.59
C ASP A 225 6.99 11.31 -20.28
N ALA A 226 7.58 11.91 -21.31
CA ALA A 226 6.95 13.02 -22.05
C ALA A 226 5.72 12.60 -22.89
N ASP A 227 5.55 11.31 -23.14
CA ASP A 227 4.41 10.73 -23.89
C ASP A 227 3.32 10.20 -22.96
N ASP A 228 3.36 10.57 -21.67
CA ASP A 228 2.44 10.11 -20.61
C ASP A 228 2.50 8.60 -20.32
N ARG A 229 3.63 7.95 -20.64
CA ARG A 229 3.86 6.53 -20.31
C ARG A 229 4.53 6.39 -18.95
N ALA A 230 4.17 5.35 -18.21
CA ALA A 230 4.78 5.03 -16.93
C ALA A 230 6.30 4.81 -17.06
N ILE A 231 7.06 5.40 -16.15
CA ILE A 231 8.47 5.08 -15.96
C ILE A 231 8.52 3.87 -15.03
N PHE A 232 8.85 2.72 -15.61
CA PHE A 232 9.07 1.47 -14.87
C PHE A 232 10.57 1.24 -14.70
N ASP A 233 11.01 1.07 -13.47
CA ASP A 233 12.40 0.83 -13.12
C ASP A 233 12.51 -0.33 -12.12
N PRO A 234 12.94 -1.53 -12.56
CA PRO A 234 13.05 -2.69 -11.69
C PRO A 234 14.17 -2.55 -10.64
N ALA A 235 15.13 -1.64 -10.83
CA ALA A 235 16.12 -1.32 -9.79
C ALA A 235 15.52 -0.46 -8.67
N ARG A 236 14.29 0.06 -8.87
CA ARG A 236 13.56 0.93 -7.93
C ARG A 236 14.37 2.19 -7.57
N GLU A 237 15.17 2.71 -8.50
CA GLU A 237 15.93 3.95 -8.33
C GLU A 237 15.14 5.17 -8.85
N SER A 238 14.14 4.94 -9.69
CA SER A 238 13.27 5.96 -10.31
C SER A 238 11.87 5.40 -10.61
N GLY A 239 10.99 6.24 -11.17
CA GLY A 239 9.67 5.80 -11.61
C GLY A 239 8.73 5.40 -10.47
N GLY A 240 7.57 4.85 -10.80
CA GLY A 240 6.58 4.49 -9.78
C GLY A 240 7.05 3.42 -8.80
N GLU A 241 7.96 2.53 -9.23
CA GLU A 241 8.58 1.53 -8.38
C GLU A 241 9.36 2.15 -7.21
N HIS A 242 10.02 3.29 -7.40
CA HIS A 242 10.80 3.94 -6.35
C HIS A 242 9.96 4.40 -5.14
N TRP A 243 8.70 4.78 -5.37
CA TRP A 243 7.79 5.30 -4.34
C TRP A 243 6.59 4.39 -4.02
N GLN A 244 6.52 3.19 -4.60
CA GLN A 244 5.36 2.30 -4.43
C GLN A 244 5.12 1.93 -2.96
N GLY A 245 3.90 2.17 -2.49
CA GLY A 245 3.46 2.01 -1.09
C GLY A 245 3.89 3.13 -0.14
N MET A 246 4.52 4.19 -0.62
CA MET A 246 5.00 5.30 0.21
C MET A 246 4.04 6.49 0.19
N ARG A 247 4.09 7.27 1.27
CA ARG A 247 3.45 8.57 1.37
C ARG A 247 4.23 9.61 0.56
N VAL A 248 3.58 10.17 -0.45
CA VAL A 248 4.15 11.17 -1.36
C VAL A 248 3.23 12.38 -1.49
N ARG A 249 3.79 13.52 -1.90
CA ARG A 249 3.06 14.73 -2.26
C ARG A 249 3.26 15.00 -3.76
N LEU A 250 2.18 14.95 -4.52
CA LEU A 250 2.16 15.37 -5.91
C LEU A 250 1.89 16.87 -5.98
N ASP A 251 2.83 17.62 -6.53
CA ASP A 251 2.76 19.06 -6.68
C ASP A 251 2.38 19.48 -8.11
N GLY A 252 1.73 20.64 -8.23
CA GLY A 252 1.48 21.26 -9.53
C GLY A 252 0.58 20.42 -10.44
N ILE A 253 -0.48 19.85 -9.87
CA ILE A 253 -1.51 19.12 -10.61
C ILE A 253 -2.84 19.87 -10.61
N ARG A 254 -3.70 19.59 -11.58
CA ARG A 254 -5.10 20.02 -11.62
C ARG A 254 -6.00 18.84 -11.96
N LEU A 255 -7.27 18.90 -11.60
CA LEU A 255 -8.22 17.87 -12.00
C LEU A 255 -8.56 18.03 -13.48
N ALA A 256 -8.45 16.93 -14.24
CA ALA A 256 -9.01 16.83 -15.58
C ALA A 256 -10.52 16.57 -15.53
N ASP A 257 -10.99 15.87 -14.49
CA ASP A 257 -12.40 15.64 -14.18
C ASP A 257 -12.63 15.48 -12.66
N THR A 258 -13.90 15.57 -12.25
CA THR A 258 -14.34 15.38 -10.86
C THR A 258 -15.27 14.17 -10.70
N ASN A 259 -15.28 13.24 -11.66
CA ASN A 259 -16.31 12.21 -11.76
C ASN A 259 -16.33 11.26 -10.56
N GLY A 260 -15.14 10.92 -10.03
CA GLY A 260 -15.02 10.07 -8.87
C GLY A 260 -15.19 10.75 -7.53
N TRP A 261 -15.34 12.08 -7.50
CA TRP A 261 -15.44 12.84 -6.27
C TRP A 261 -16.70 12.50 -5.48
N GLY A 262 -16.52 12.14 -4.20
CA GLY A 262 -17.62 11.76 -3.30
C GLY A 262 -18.35 10.47 -3.68
N GLN A 263 -17.83 9.67 -4.62
CA GLN A 263 -18.44 8.38 -4.97
C GLN A 263 -18.26 7.36 -3.83
N ALA A 264 -19.20 6.43 -3.68
CA ALA A 264 -19.10 5.39 -2.64
C ALA A 264 -18.34 4.14 -3.13
N ALA A 265 -18.67 3.65 -4.33
CA ALA A 265 -18.10 2.42 -4.88
C ALA A 265 -16.61 2.59 -5.20
N TRP A 266 -15.77 1.62 -4.79
CA TRP A 266 -14.31 1.65 -5.00
C TRP A 266 -13.92 1.92 -6.45
N SER A 267 -14.56 1.23 -7.41
CA SER A 267 -14.30 1.38 -8.84
C SER A 267 -14.60 2.78 -9.38
N ASN A 268 -15.48 3.52 -8.71
CA ASN A 268 -15.94 4.83 -9.14
C ASN A 268 -15.20 5.96 -8.42
N ARG A 269 -14.45 5.69 -7.35
CA ARG A 269 -13.72 6.69 -6.56
C ARG A 269 -12.41 7.12 -7.23
N ILE A 270 -12.47 7.46 -8.51
CA ILE A 270 -11.30 7.84 -9.30
C ILE A 270 -11.57 9.16 -10.02
N CYS A 271 -10.70 10.13 -9.81
CA CYS A 271 -10.58 11.32 -10.65
C CYS A 271 -9.27 11.26 -11.42
N ILE A 272 -9.17 11.92 -12.57
CA ILE A 272 -7.90 12.07 -13.28
C ILE A 272 -7.29 13.42 -12.95
N ALA A 273 -6.04 13.44 -12.50
CA ALA A 273 -5.22 14.64 -12.40
C ALA A 273 -4.31 14.79 -13.61
N ALA A 274 -3.94 16.02 -13.93
CA ALA A 274 -2.96 16.33 -14.98
C ALA A 274 -1.97 17.42 -14.57
N ASP A 275 -0.74 17.36 -15.09
CA ASP A 275 0.24 18.43 -14.98
C ASP A 275 0.12 19.45 -16.13
N ALA A 276 0.98 20.48 -16.14
CA ALA A 276 0.99 21.52 -17.18
C ALA A 276 1.43 21.02 -18.57
N THR A 277 2.08 19.85 -18.63
CA THR A 277 2.55 19.23 -19.87
C THR A 277 1.55 18.24 -20.44
N GLY A 278 0.49 17.92 -19.68
CA GLY A 278 -0.56 16.99 -20.09
C GLY A 278 -0.36 15.55 -19.62
N ARG A 279 0.65 15.27 -18.80
CA ARG A 279 0.76 13.96 -18.15
C ARG A 279 -0.41 13.78 -17.20
N THR A 280 -0.89 12.55 -17.06
CA THR A 280 -2.06 12.22 -16.25
C THR A 280 -1.74 11.22 -15.15
N LEU A 281 -2.50 11.24 -14.06
CA LEU A 281 -2.45 10.19 -13.04
C LEU A 281 -3.83 9.99 -12.41
N PRO A 282 -4.28 8.74 -12.20
CA PRO A 282 -5.47 8.47 -11.40
C PRO A 282 -5.26 8.90 -9.95
N LEU A 283 -6.20 9.68 -9.43
CA LEU A 283 -6.36 9.98 -8.01
C LEU A 283 -7.49 9.12 -7.47
N ARG A 284 -7.15 8.13 -6.64
CA ARG A 284 -8.15 7.31 -5.95
C ARG A 284 -8.55 7.98 -4.65
N LEU A 285 -9.84 8.22 -4.49
CA LEU A 285 -10.36 9.00 -3.37
C LEU A 285 -10.70 8.10 -2.17
N PRO A 286 -10.52 8.61 -0.94
CA PRO A 286 -10.88 7.89 0.26
C PRO A 286 -12.40 7.88 0.46
N ARG A 287 -12.86 7.12 1.45
CA ARG A 287 -14.24 7.17 1.94
C ARG A 287 -14.50 8.39 2.81
N THR A 288 -13.44 8.96 3.39
CA THR A 288 -13.52 10.20 4.17
C THR A 288 -13.78 11.38 3.26
N ASP A 289 -14.49 12.38 3.78
CA ASP A 289 -14.76 13.61 3.05
C ASP A 289 -13.47 14.44 2.90
N LEU A 290 -13.10 14.76 1.65
CA LEU A 290 -12.00 15.67 1.31
C LEU A 290 -12.48 17.11 1.08
N GLY A 291 -13.76 17.38 1.30
CA GLY A 291 -14.41 18.64 0.99
C GLY A 291 -14.89 18.71 -0.47
N GLN A 292 -15.08 19.93 -0.97
CA GLN A 292 -15.45 20.15 -2.37
C GLN A 292 -14.24 19.88 -3.30
N PRO A 293 -14.46 19.35 -4.50
CA PRO A 293 -13.37 19.19 -5.47
C PRO A 293 -12.77 20.54 -5.84
N PRO A 294 -11.43 20.66 -5.97
CA PRO A 294 -10.82 21.79 -6.65
C PRO A 294 -11.42 21.98 -8.04
N ALA A 295 -11.53 23.23 -8.51
CA ALA A 295 -11.97 23.45 -9.89
C ALA A 295 -10.94 22.87 -10.87
N THR A 296 -11.38 22.42 -12.05
CA THR A 296 -10.48 21.84 -13.07
C THR A 296 -9.51 22.85 -13.69
N SER A 297 -9.69 24.14 -13.38
CA SER A 297 -8.76 25.23 -13.69
C SER A 297 -7.68 25.44 -12.63
N ASP A 298 -7.85 24.89 -11.43
CA ASP A 298 -7.05 25.25 -10.26
C ASP A 298 -5.90 24.25 -10.05
N TRP A 299 -4.74 24.80 -9.72
CA TRP A 299 -3.55 24.03 -9.37
C TRP A 299 -3.49 23.77 -7.87
N PHE A 300 -3.31 22.52 -7.50
CA PHE A 300 -3.24 22.06 -6.12
C PHE A 300 -2.17 20.96 -5.94
N SER A 301 -1.93 20.61 -4.69
CA SER A 301 -1.12 19.45 -4.31
C SER A 301 -1.98 18.39 -3.65
N ALA A 302 -1.66 17.13 -3.91
CA ALA A 302 -2.29 15.99 -3.24
C ALA A 302 -1.24 15.21 -2.47
N VAL A 303 -1.53 14.91 -1.20
CA VAL A 303 -0.74 13.96 -0.42
C VAL A 303 -1.49 12.65 -0.35
N GLY A 304 -0.77 11.55 -0.57
CA GLY A 304 -1.38 10.23 -0.56
C GLY A 304 -0.36 9.11 -0.60
N ILE A 305 -0.88 7.89 -0.74
CA ILE A 305 -0.07 6.68 -0.86
C ILE A 305 0.05 6.35 -2.35
N LEU A 306 1.26 6.34 -2.89
CA LEU A 306 1.46 5.89 -4.27
C LEU A 306 1.21 4.37 -4.31
N ASN A 307 0.23 3.94 -5.08
CA ASN A 307 -0.14 2.53 -5.24
C ASN A 307 0.01 2.11 -6.71
N GLN A 308 -0.07 0.81 -6.95
CA GLN A 308 -0.11 0.24 -8.28
C GLN A 308 -1.29 -0.74 -8.39
N GLU A 309 -2.12 -0.54 -9.41
CA GLU A 309 -3.23 -1.41 -9.78
C GLU A 309 -3.11 -1.76 -11.28
N SER A 310 -2.13 -2.62 -11.61
CA SER A 310 -1.74 -2.91 -12.99
C SER A 310 -2.02 -4.34 -13.42
N ASP A 311 -2.69 -4.51 -14.55
CA ASP A 311 -2.82 -5.82 -15.22
C ASP A 311 -1.53 -6.24 -15.96
N THR A 312 -0.62 -5.30 -16.24
CA THR A 312 0.63 -5.52 -16.98
C THR A 312 1.87 -5.56 -16.08
N TRP A 313 1.69 -5.25 -14.79
CA TRP A 313 2.68 -5.19 -13.72
C TRP A 313 3.75 -4.11 -13.84
N ILE A 314 3.77 -3.34 -14.93
CA ILE A 314 4.79 -2.32 -15.20
C ILE A 314 4.21 -0.90 -15.36
N ASP A 315 2.90 -0.76 -15.19
CA ASP A 315 2.18 0.52 -15.30
C ASP A 315 1.17 0.68 -14.14
N GLY A 316 0.04 1.38 -14.35
CA GLY A 316 -1.09 1.34 -13.42
C GLY A 316 -0.85 2.04 -12.08
N TYR A 317 0.11 2.96 -12.01
CA TYR A 317 0.33 3.76 -10.81
C TYR A 317 -0.85 4.71 -10.57
N GLU A 318 -1.22 4.87 -9.31
CA GLU A 318 -2.26 5.78 -8.85
C GLU A 318 -1.90 6.37 -7.49
N LEU A 319 -2.47 7.52 -7.15
CA LEU A 319 -2.35 8.07 -5.79
C LEU A 319 -3.63 7.79 -5.02
N PHE A 320 -3.56 7.02 -3.94
CA PHE A 320 -4.63 6.99 -2.94
C PHE A 320 -4.56 8.26 -2.09
N VAL A 321 -5.46 9.19 -2.33
CA VAL A 321 -5.45 10.54 -1.75
C VAL A 321 -5.82 10.47 -0.27
N GLN A 322 -5.04 11.16 0.56
CA GLN A 322 -5.30 11.33 1.99
C GLN A 322 -5.60 12.79 2.32
N GLU A 323 -4.92 13.72 1.65
CA GLU A 323 -5.05 15.15 1.88
C GLU A 323 -4.95 15.90 0.54
N ILE A 324 -5.71 16.99 0.43
CA ILE A 324 -5.58 17.96 -0.66
C ILE A 324 -5.17 19.27 -0.01
N GLY A 325 -4.18 19.94 -0.59
CA GLY A 325 -3.67 21.18 -0.04
C GLY A 325 -3.14 22.13 -1.12
N PRO A 326 -2.71 23.32 -0.70
CA PRO A 326 -2.01 24.25 -1.58
C PRO A 326 -0.77 23.63 -2.20
N VAL A 327 -0.43 24.05 -3.42
CA VAL A 327 0.96 23.91 -3.87
C VAL A 327 1.79 24.95 -3.13
N LEU A 328 2.74 24.53 -2.30
CA LEU A 328 3.74 25.43 -1.71
C LEU A 328 5.00 25.42 -2.57
N HIS A 329 5.15 26.43 -3.41
CA HIS A 329 6.36 26.64 -4.21
C HIS A 329 7.38 27.42 -3.40
N VAL A 330 8.55 26.82 -3.16
CA VAL A 330 9.69 27.49 -2.54
C VAL A 330 10.76 27.71 -3.62
N ALA A 331 11.16 28.96 -3.81
CA ALA A 331 12.15 29.37 -4.79
C ALA A 331 13.14 30.37 -4.19
N GLN A 332 14.20 30.69 -4.93
CA GLN A 332 15.05 31.82 -4.59
C GLN A 332 14.38 33.10 -5.07
N GLY A 333 14.13 34.03 -4.15
CA GLY A 333 13.58 35.34 -4.44
C GLY A 333 14.57 36.21 -5.21
N PRO A 334 14.09 37.25 -5.91
CA PRO A 334 14.91 38.13 -6.76
C PRO A 334 16.02 38.90 -6.02
N HIS A 335 16.02 38.88 -4.68
CA HIS A 335 17.03 39.50 -3.83
C HIS A 335 17.88 38.50 -3.04
N GLY A 336 17.86 37.22 -3.44
CA GLY A 336 18.65 36.15 -2.81
C GLY A 336 18.07 35.56 -1.53
N GLY A 337 16.87 36.01 -1.10
CA GLY A 337 16.10 35.37 -0.02
C GLY A 337 15.27 34.18 -0.50
N VAL A 338 14.52 33.54 0.40
CA VAL A 338 13.53 32.51 0.04
C VAL A 338 12.22 33.16 -0.38
N ALA A 339 11.71 32.82 -1.55
CA ALA A 339 10.36 33.14 -2.01
C ALA A 339 9.47 31.92 -1.78
N VAL A 340 8.34 32.14 -1.11
CA VAL A 340 7.30 31.11 -0.94
C VAL A 340 6.06 31.59 -1.67
N GLN A 341 5.55 30.78 -2.59
CA GLN A 341 4.35 31.04 -3.37
C GLN A 341 3.36 29.91 -3.14
N PHE A 342 2.08 30.23 -3.03
CA PHE A 342 1.01 29.25 -2.99
C PHE A 342 -0.20 29.75 -3.78
N THR A 343 -1.05 28.81 -4.20
CA THR A 343 -1.96 29.02 -5.33
C THR A 343 -3.27 29.76 -5.03
N THR A 344 -3.59 30.15 -3.79
CA THR A 344 -4.82 30.90 -3.46
C THR A 344 -4.66 31.74 -2.17
N ASP A 345 -5.63 32.63 -1.88
CA ASP A 345 -5.79 33.24 -0.56
C ASP A 345 -6.42 32.18 0.38
N TYR A 346 -5.60 31.47 1.17
CA TYR A 346 -6.07 30.44 2.12
C TYR A 346 -6.47 31.06 3.45
N GLU A 347 -7.74 31.46 3.57
CA GLU A 347 -8.37 31.69 4.87
C GLU A 347 -8.23 30.35 5.64
N ASP A 348 -7.53 30.35 6.79
CA ASP A 348 -7.22 29.21 7.70
C ASP A 348 -5.80 28.60 7.63
N PHE A 349 -4.92 29.01 6.71
CA PHE A 349 -3.52 28.57 6.71
C PHE A 349 -2.56 29.71 7.13
N VAL A 350 -1.57 29.38 7.97
CA VAL A 350 -0.49 30.30 8.36
C VAL A 350 0.82 29.76 7.80
N LEU A 351 1.51 30.57 6.99
CA LEU A 351 2.89 30.25 6.62
C LEU A 351 3.76 30.39 7.87
N GLU A 352 4.48 29.35 8.27
CA GLU A 352 5.43 29.38 9.40
C GLU A 352 6.85 29.10 8.91
N ALA A 353 7.85 29.66 9.60
CA ALA A 353 9.26 29.40 9.34
C ALA A 353 9.99 29.02 10.63
N THR A 354 11.02 28.19 10.49
CA THR A 354 12.00 27.87 11.54
C THR A 354 13.41 27.93 10.95
N THR A 355 14.39 28.31 11.77
CA THR A 355 15.82 28.21 11.42
C THR A 355 16.46 26.92 11.94
N ASN A 356 15.69 26.06 12.63
CA ASN A 356 16.16 24.78 13.15
C ASN A 356 15.06 23.72 12.96
N LEU A 357 15.34 22.74 12.10
CA LEU A 357 14.43 21.62 11.82
C LEU A 357 14.32 20.63 13.00
N GLU A 358 15.36 20.55 13.84
CA GLU A 358 15.39 19.67 15.02
C GLU A 358 15.07 20.47 16.29
N GLY A 359 13.77 20.69 16.53
CA GLY A 359 13.28 21.30 17.77
C GLY A 359 13.29 22.83 17.82
N GLY A 360 13.39 23.51 16.67
CA GLY A 360 13.19 24.95 16.59
C GLY A 360 11.74 25.37 16.88
N ILE A 361 11.58 26.61 17.35
CA ILE A 361 10.25 27.22 17.50
C ILE A 361 9.79 27.67 16.12
N TRP A 362 8.71 27.06 15.64
CA TRP A 362 8.01 27.52 14.45
C TRP A 362 7.30 28.83 14.75
N SER A 363 7.53 29.83 13.89
CA SER A 363 6.94 31.16 14.05
C SER A 363 6.18 31.52 12.79
N PRO A 364 4.98 32.12 12.91
CA PRO A 364 4.27 32.70 11.77
C PRO A 364 5.18 33.65 10.99
N VAL A 365 5.22 33.47 9.68
CA VAL A 365 5.84 34.40 8.75
C VAL A 365 4.87 35.56 8.61
N ASP A 366 5.15 36.65 9.31
CA ASP A 366 4.41 37.90 9.21
C ASP A 366 4.75 38.60 7.90
N VAL A 367 4.13 38.11 6.81
CA VAL A 367 4.18 38.72 5.49
C VAL A 367 2.77 39.01 5.04
N THR A 368 2.50 40.27 4.69
CA THR A 368 1.34 40.57 3.85
C THR A 368 1.62 39.97 2.48
N PRO A 369 0.78 39.05 1.95
CA PRO A 369 0.97 38.52 0.61
C PRO A 369 1.05 39.68 -0.38
N VAL A 370 2.21 39.85 -1.02
CA VAL A 370 2.34 40.85 -2.08
C VAL A 370 1.73 40.22 -3.33
N ARG A 371 0.53 40.65 -3.72
CA ARG A 371 -0.03 40.29 -5.04
C ARG A 371 0.92 40.82 -6.11
N VAL A 372 1.71 39.94 -6.71
CA VAL A 372 2.57 40.30 -7.85
C VAL A 372 1.70 40.30 -9.10
N ILE A 373 1.45 41.49 -9.65
CA ILE A 373 0.88 41.63 -11.01
C ILE A 373 2.06 41.54 -11.98
N LEU A 374 2.25 40.39 -12.62
CA LEU A 374 3.15 40.26 -13.76
C LEU A 374 2.42 40.78 -15.01
N MET A 375 2.92 41.87 -15.61
CA MET A 375 2.46 42.35 -16.90
C MET A 375 3.59 42.14 -17.92
N GLU A 376 3.38 41.24 -18.88
CA GLU A 376 4.25 41.13 -20.05
C GLU A 376 3.77 42.11 -21.13
N ASP A 377 4.59 43.13 -21.37
CA ASP A 377 4.33 44.11 -22.43
C ASP A 377 5.19 43.81 -23.66
N PHE A 378 4.54 43.40 -24.74
CA PHE A 378 5.19 43.03 -26.01
C PHE A 378 5.39 44.22 -26.96
N SER A 379 5.47 45.44 -26.43
CA SER A 379 5.67 46.64 -27.23
C SER A 379 7.13 46.82 -27.63
N ALA A 380 7.37 47.28 -28.86
CA ALA A 380 8.71 47.62 -29.36
C ALA A 380 9.20 49.00 -28.87
N GLU A 381 8.41 49.71 -28.06
CA GLU A 381 8.73 51.08 -27.63
C GLU A 381 9.78 51.08 -26.50
N PRO A 382 10.90 51.80 -26.66
CA PRO A 382 12.04 51.72 -25.74
C PRO A 382 11.80 52.41 -24.39
N ASN A 383 10.76 53.24 -24.26
CA ASN A 383 10.44 53.94 -23.02
C ASN A 383 8.93 53.99 -22.81
N ARG A 384 8.44 53.26 -21.80
CA ARG A 384 7.05 53.29 -21.37
C ARG A 384 6.93 53.60 -19.90
N ASN A 385 5.89 54.36 -19.56
CA ASN A 385 5.53 54.67 -18.19
C ASN A 385 4.18 54.04 -17.87
N TYR A 386 4.12 53.28 -16.78
CA TYR A 386 2.92 52.61 -16.32
C TYR A 386 2.40 53.32 -15.07
N ARG A 387 1.08 53.41 -14.93
CA ARG A 387 0.43 53.85 -13.68
C ARG A 387 -0.81 53.02 -13.41
N LEU A 388 -1.01 52.63 -12.16
CA LEU A 388 -2.30 52.13 -11.69
C LEU A 388 -3.18 53.32 -11.32
N ARG A 389 -4.43 53.33 -11.81
CA ARG A 389 -5.49 54.25 -11.35
C ARG A 389 -6.70 53.42 -10.97
N LYS A 390 -7.30 53.73 -9.82
CA LYS A 390 -8.62 53.21 -9.44
C LYS A 390 -9.65 53.69 -10.48
N ARG A 391 -10.43 52.79 -11.08
CA ARG A 391 -11.58 53.20 -11.93
C ARG A 391 -12.65 53.79 -11.01
N ASP A 392 -13.25 54.87 -11.48
CA ASP A 392 -14.42 55.50 -10.85
C ASP A 392 -15.65 54.60 -10.98
#